data_AF-A0A7W9UVA4-F1
#
_entry.id   AF-A0A7W9UVA4-F1
#
_cell.length_a   1.000
_cell.length_b   1.000
_cell.length_c   1.000
_cell.angle_alpha   90.00
_cell.angle_beta   90.00
_cell.angle_gamma   90.00
#
_symmetry.space_group_name_H-M   'P 1'
#
loop_
_entity.id
_entity.type
_entity.pdbx_description
1 polymer ?
#
loop_
_entity_poly.entity_id
_entity_poly.type
_entity_poly.pdbx_seq_one_letter_code
_entity_poly.pdbx_strand_id
1 'polypeptide(L)'
;MARASVIASELPYLFDLGGRPRDLTTAQHRLADTMIDYWTRFARTADPNGPSSPPWPRHTVLSLAPDRIVPTRTTHTRHHCAFWNALG
;
A
#
# COMPACT_ATOMS: atom_id res chain seq x y z
N MET A 1 -12.90 6.14 -13.82
CA MET A 1 -11.81 7.12 -13.64
C MET A 1 -10.73 6.49 -12.77
N ALA A 2 -9.53 6.27 -13.29
CA ALA A 2 -8.40 5.82 -12.46
C ALA A 2 -7.87 7.03 -11.68
N ARG A 3 -7.97 7.00 -10.35
CA ARG A 3 -7.36 8.02 -9.50
C ARG A 3 -5.87 7.73 -9.41
N ALA A 4 -5.03 8.71 -9.77
CA ALA A 4 -3.60 8.61 -9.52
C ALA A 4 -3.33 8.79 -8.02
N SER A 5 -2.39 8.02 -7.48
CA SER A 5 -1.82 8.27 -6.16
C SER A 5 -0.86 9.47 -6.27
N VAL A 6 -0.85 10.33 -5.25
CA VAL A 6 0.10 11.43 -5.15
C VAL A 6 1.31 10.99 -4.32
N ILE A 7 2.46 11.64 -4.54
CA ILE A 7 3.67 11.39 -3.73
C ILE A 7 3.35 11.54 -2.24
N ALA A 8 3.93 10.64 -1.43
CA ALA A 8 3.77 10.64 0.03
C ALA A 8 2.31 10.47 0.50
N SER A 9 1.41 9.92 -0.34
CA SER A 9 0.01 9.68 0.02
C SER A 9 -0.17 8.57 1.07
N GLU A 10 0.86 7.76 1.29
CA GLU A 10 0.95 6.73 2.32
C GLU A 10 1.25 7.28 3.72
N LEU A 11 1.89 8.45 3.83
CA LEU A 11 2.35 8.99 5.12
C LEU A 11 1.23 9.13 6.17
N PRO A 12 0.02 9.62 5.83
CA PRO A 12 -1.07 9.74 6.81
C PRO A 12 -1.57 8.41 7.37
N TYR A 13 -1.27 7.28 6.71
CA TYR A 13 -1.60 5.94 7.20
C TYR A 13 -0.52 5.36 8.12
N LEU A 14 0.67 5.98 8.18
CA LEU A 14 1.84 5.44 8.88
C LEU A 14 2.33 6.29 10.04
N PHE A 15 2.14 7.60 9.96
CA PHE A 15 2.72 8.53 10.90
C PHE A 15 1.70 9.54 11.38
N ASP A 16 1.79 9.87 12.67
CA ASP A 16 1.25 11.14 13.16
C ASP A 16 2.15 12.27 12.67
N LEU A 17 1.61 13.14 11.82
CA LEU A 17 2.34 14.27 11.22
C LEU A 17 2.23 15.56 12.06
N GLY A 18 1.93 15.45 13.36
CA GLY A 18 2.31 16.45 14.37
C GLY A 18 1.76 17.86 14.17
N GLY A 19 0.57 18.01 13.58
CA GLY A 19 -0.06 19.32 13.40
C GLY A 19 -1.05 19.43 12.24
N ARG A 20 -1.16 18.40 11.40
CA ARG A 20 -2.21 18.28 10.38
C ARG A 20 -2.73 16.84 10.29
N PRO A 21 -3.39 16.32 11.33
CA PRO A 21 -4.04 15.03 11.25
C PRO A 21 -5.02 15.04 10.07
N ARG A 22 -4.95 14.03 9.20
CA ARG A 22 -6.04 13.81 8.25
C ARG A 22 -7.13 13.04 8.96
N ASP A 23 -8.35 13.52 8.85
CA ASP A 23 -9.52 12.75 9.26
C ASP A 23 -9.63 11.51 8.36
N LEU A 24 -9.23 10.37 8.89
CA LEU A 24 -9.36 9.09 8.22
C LEU A 24 -10.74 8.52 8.51
N THR A 25 -11.39 8.01 7.48
CA THR A 25 -12.59 7.19 7.65
C THR A 25 -12.25 5.90 8.42
N THR A 26 -13.26 5.22 8.99
CA THR A 26 -13.06 3.93 9.65
C THR A 26 -12.35 2.90 8.76
N ALA A 27 -12.66 2.88 7.46
CA ALA A 27 -11.99 1.99 6.51
C ALA A 27 -10.51 2.35 6.30
N GLN A 28 -10.19 3.65 6.29
CA GLN A 28 -8.81 4.12 6.19
C GLN A 28 -8.00 3.85 7.46
N HIS A 29 -8.61 3.93 8.65
CA HIS A 29 -7.98 3.50 9.89
C HIS A 29 -7.64 2.00 9.86
N ARG A 30 -8.57 1.14 9.43
CA ARG A 30 -8.29 -0.30 9.28
C ARG A 30 -7.16 -0.58 8.29
N LEU A 31 -7.11 0.20 7.21
CA LEU A 31 -6.00 0.13 6.27
C LEU A 31 -4.68 0.54 6.92
N ALA A 32 -4.66 1.64 7.68
CA ALA A 32 -3.49 2.10 8.44
C ALA A 32 -2.99 1.02 9.42
N ASP A 33 -3.90 0.41 10.19
CA ASP A 33 -3.57 -0.67 11.12
C ASP A 33 -2.93 -1.85 10.38
N THR A 34 -3.52 -2.25 9.25
CA THR A 34 -2.99 -3.35 8.41
C THR A 34 -1.61 -3.02 7.85
N MET A 35 -1.41 -1.79 7.40
CA MET A 35 -0.14 -1.26 6.91
C MET A 35 0.94 -1.35 7.99
N ILE A 36 0.69 -0.76 9.16
CA ILE A 36 1.60 -0.77 10.31
C ILE A 36 1.92 -2.21 10.73
N ASP A 37 0.92 -3.09 10.77
CA ASP A 37 1.07 -4.51 11.08
C ASP A 37 2.02 -5.22 10.11
N TYR A 38 1.89 -5.00 8.80
CA TYR A 38 2.81 -5.59 7.82
C TYR A 38 4.25 -5.12 8.02
N TRP A 39 4.45 -3.80 8.13
CA TRP A 39 5.80 -3.23 8.25
C TRP A 39 6.49 -3.62 9.56
N THR A 40 5.77 -3.61 10.67
CA THR A 40 6.32 -3.98 11.99
C THR A 40 6.68 -5.47 12.06
N ARG A 41 5.87 -6.37 11.47
CA ARG A 41 6.20 -7.79 11.40
C ARG A 41 7.39 -8.05 10.49
N PHE A 42 7.41 -7.45 9.31
CA PHE A 42 8.55 -7.55 8.41
C PHE A 42 9.84 -7.09 9.08
N ALA A 43 9.83 -5.94 9.76
CA ALA A 43 10.99 -5.44 10.49
C ALA A 43 11.48 -6.42 11.58
N ARG A 44 10.58 -7.19 12.18
CA ARG A 44 10.89 -8.13 13.27
C ARG A 44 11.34 -9.52 12.78
N THR A 45 10.76 -10.06 11.71
CA THR A 45 10.95 -11.46 11.31
C THR A 45 11.22 -11.67 9.81
N ALA A 46 11.34 -10.60 9.02
CA ALA A 46 11.40 -10.64 7.56
C ALA A 46 10.18 -11.28 6.87
N ASP A 47 9.08 -11.48 7.61
CA ASP A 47 7.79 -11.95 7.11
C ASP A 47 6.70 -10.95 7.52
N PRO A 48 6.01 -10.30 6.57
CA PRO A 48 4.94 -9.36 6.91
C PRO A 48 3.67 -10.06 7.42
N ASN A 49 3.51 -11.37 7.19
CA ASN A 49 2.25 -12.07 7.44
C ASN A 49 1.93 -12.23 8.94
N GLY A 50 0.64 -12.23 9.27
CA GLY A 50 0.14 -12.43 10.62
C GLY A 50 -1.36 -12.74 10.62
N PRO A 51 -1.92 -13.19 11.75
CA PRO A 51 -3.30 -13.66 11.83
C PRO A 51 -4.37 -12.56 11.61
N SER A 52 -4.01 -11.29 11.83
CA SER A 52 -4.93 -10.14 11.73
C SER A 52 -4.91 -9.42 10.37
N SER A 53 -4.04 -9.83 9.44
CA SER A 53 -3.83 -9.12 8.18
C SER A 53 -4.09 -10.05 6.99
N PRO A 54 -4.59 -9.55 5.85
CA PRO A 54 -4.66 -10.36 4.63
C PRO A 54 -3.29 -10.97 4.30
N PRO A 55 -3.22 -12.15 3.66
CA PRO A 55 -1.95 -12.70 3.26
C PRO A 55 -1.23 -11.80 2.24
N TRP A 56 0.08 -11.63 2.42
CA TRP A 56 0.99 -11.04 1.44
C TRP A 56 1.93 -12.14 0.91
N PRO A 57 1.59 -12.76 -0.24
CA PRO A 57 2.42 -13.79 -0.84
C PRO A 57 3.77 -13.24 -1.28
N ARG A 58 4.83 -14.05 -1.15
CA ARG A 58 6.17 -13.69 -1.64
C ARG A 58 6.15 -13.30 -3.12
N HIS A 59 7.01 -12.34 -3.48
CA HIS A 59 7.17 -11.84 -4.85
C HIS A 59 5.89 -11.27 -5.48
N THR A 60 4.94 -10.83 -4.66
CA THR A 60 3.68 -10.24 -5.10
C THR A 60 3.61 -8.77 -4.71
N VAL A 61 3.17 -7.92 -5.64
CA VAL A 61 2.81 -6.53 -5.34
C VAL A 61 1.35 -6.50 -4.90
N LEU A 62 1.05 -5.84 -3.79
CA LEU A 62 -0.32 -5.61 -3.34
C LEU A 62 -0.80 -4.21 -3.74
N SER A 63 -2.05 -4.12 -4.15
CA SER A 63 -2.81 -2.87 -4.13
C SER A 63 -3.43 -2.74 -2.73
N LEU A 64 -3.08 -1.67 -2.02
CA LEU A 64 -3.56 -1.36 -0.68
C LEU A 64 -4.61 -0.24 -0.78
N ALA A 65 -5.88 -0.59 -0.70
CA ALA A 65 -7.00 0.37 -0.68
C ALA A 65 -7.91 0.12 0.52
N PRO A 66 -8.62 1.15 1.05
CA PRO A 66 -9.41 1.04 2.28
C PRO A 66 -10.49 -0.06 2.25
N ASP A 67 -11.01 -0.34 1.06
CA ASP A 67 -12.07 -1.32 0.80
C ASP A 67 -11.54 -2.65 0.23
N ARG A 68 -10.30 -2.68 -0.27
CA ARG A 68 -9.77 -3.83 -1.00
C ARG A 68 -8.24 -3.90 -0.95
N ILE A 69 -7.74 -4.97 -0.34
CA ILE A 69 -6.32 -5.36 -0.40
C ILE A 69 -6.20 -6.59 -1.28
N VAL A 70 -5.54 -6.46 -2.43
CA VAL A 70 -5.42 -7.57 -3.40
C VAL A 70 -4.08 -7.56 -4.12
N PRO A 71 -3.55 -8.73 -4.53
CA PRO A 71 -2.47 -8.82 -5.51
C PRO A 71 -2.79 -7.99 -6.76
N THR A 72 -1.80 -7.24 -7.23
CA THR A 72 -1.89 -6.51 -8.49
C THR A 72 -0.72 -6.87 -9.39
N ARG A 73 -1.05 -7.09 -10.67
CA ARG A 73 -0.07 -7.27 -11.77
C ARG A 73 -0.04 -6.05 -12.69
N THR A 74 -0.77 -4.99 -12.32
CA THR A 74 -1.16 -3.93 -13.27
C THR A 74 -0.10 -2.86 -13.48
N THR A 75 1.13 -3.02 -13.01
CA THR A 75 2.14 -1.96 -13.13
C THR A 75 2.58 -1.74 -14.58
N HIS A 76 2.94 -2.79 -15.32
CA HIS A 76 3.57 -2.59 -16.63
C HIS A 76 2.62 -2.04 -17.70
N THR A 77 1.43 -2.63 -17.87
CA THR A 77 0.50 -2.22 -18.93
C THR A 77 -0.21 -0.91 -18.60
N ARG A 78 -0.55 -0.64 -17.31
CA ARG A 78 -1.18 0.63 -16.95
C ARG A 78 -0.20 1.81 -16.95
N HIS A 79 1.08 1.57 -16.64
CA HIS A 79 2.09 2.63 -16.61
C HIS A 79 2.87 2.76 -17.94
N HIS A 80 2.44 2.04 -18.98
CA HIS A 80 3.08 2.06 -20.31
C HIS A 80 4.60 1.81 -20.26
N CYS A 81 5.08 0.99 -19.32
CA CYS A 81 6.51 0.80 -19.10
C CYS A 81 7.25 0.30 -20.35
N ALA A 82 6.65 -0.62 -21.11
CA ALA A 82 7.25 -1.12 -22.34
C ALA A 82 7.45 -0.03 -23.40
N PHE A 83 6.48 0.90 -23.53
CA PHE A 83 6.59 2.03 -24.45
C PHE A 83 7.74 2.95 -24.02
N TRP A 84 7.78 3.36 -22.74
CA TRP A 84 8.83 4.25 -22.24
C TRP A 84 10.23 3.61 -22.30
N ASN A 85 10.34 2.33 -21.96
CA ASN A 85 11.61 1.60 -22.03
C ASN A 85 12.13 1.43 -23.46
N ALA A 86 11.24 1.40 -24.46
CA ALA A 86 11.64 1.31 -25.87
C ALA A 86 12.13 2.64 -26.46
N LEU A 87 11.89 3.76 -25.76
CA LEU A 87 12.38 5.09 -26.13
C LEU A 87 13.71 5.46 -25.44
N GLY A 88 14.24 4.56 -24.60
CA GLY A 88 15.52 4.70 -23.91
C GLY A 88 16.69 4.18 -24.74
#